data_AF-A0A9D5JKG6-F1
#
_entry.id   AF-A0A9D5JKG6-F1
#
_cell.length_a   1.000
_cell.length_b   1.000
_cell.length_c   1.000
_cell.angle_alpha   90.00
_cell.angle_beta   90.00
_cell.angle_gamma   90.00
#
_symmetry.space_group_name_H-M   'P 1'
#
loop_
_entity.id
_entity.type
_entity.pdbx_description
1 polymer ?
#
loop_
_entity_poly.entity_id
_entity_poly.type
_entity_poly.pdbx_seq_one_letter_code
_entity_poly.pdbx_strand_id
1 'polypeptide(L)'
;MKNNDDITAVEPDMYTGEDPVQSAHKIWAIVQRDLGYALGQNVHKSWTGRLHICGADAYSVTFMAPTSFIVDKIENTYADQLRRLWNKHDVVIPPRRIIINHSGQRPA
;
A
#
# COMPACT_ATOMS: atom_id res chain seq x y z
N MET A 1 -34.77 11.25 -2.00
CA MET A 1 -33.70 12.03 -2.65
C MET A 1 -32.50 12.01 -1.72
N LYS A 2 -31.28 11.88 -2.28
CA LYS A 2 -29.98 11.73 -1.60
C LYS A 2 -29.79 12.78 -0.46
N ASN A 3 -29.05 12.52 0.61
CA ASN A 3 -27.57 12.51 0.67
C ASN A 3 -27.14 11.81 1.98
N ASN A 4 -26.45 10.67 1.93
CA ASN A 4 -24.98 10.54 2.03
C ASN A 4 -24.42 10.98 3.38
N ASP A 5 -24.69 10.19 4.42
CA ASP A 5 -23.94 10.21 5.69
C ASP A 5 -22.67 9.34 5.55
N ASP A 6 -21.81 9.66 4.59
CA ASP A 6 -20.45 9.12 4.49
C ASP A 6 -19.49 10.20 5.00
N ILE A 7 -19.35 10.26 6.32
CA ILE A 7 -18.26 10.98 6.99
C ILE A 7 -17.32 9.94 7.62
N THR A 8 -16.78 9.05 6.80
CA THR A 8 -15.51 8.43 7.17
C THR A 8 -14.47 9.53 7.17
N ALA A 9 -13.87 9.78 8.34
CA ALA A 9 -12.85 10.80 8.54
C ALA A 9 -11.73 10.67 7.50
N VAL A 10 -11.84 11.43 6.41
CA VAL A 10 -10.75 11.71 5.48
C VAL A 10 -9.85 12.69 6.20
N GLU A 11 -8.98 12.19 7.07
CA GLU A 11 -7.84 12.96 7.54
C GLU A 11 -7.01 13.29 6.28
N PRO A 12 -7.00 14.55 5.83
CA PRO A 12 -6.25 14.91 4.63
C PRO A 12 -4.79 14.57 4.87
N ASP A 13 -4.12 14.02 3.86
CA ASP A 13 -2.67 13.90 3.88
C ASP A 13 -2.09 15.29 4.14
N MET A 14 -1.58 15.51 5.37
CA MET A 14 -1.25 16.83 5.90
C MET A 14 -0.25 17.63 5.05
N TYR A 15 0.36 17.00 4.05
CA TYR A 15 1.43 17.57 3.22
C TYR A 15 1.04 17.89 1.78
N THR A 16 -0.04 17.30 1.23
CA THR A 16 -0.40 17.47 -0.18
C THR A 16 -1.81 18.02 -0.41
N GLY A 17 -2.71 17.89 0.57
CA GLY A 17 -4.13 18.26 0.40
C GLY A 17 -4.87 17.35 -0.59
N GLU A 18 -4.22 16.26 -1.03
CA GLU A 18 -4.79 15.24 -1.88
C GLU A 18 -5.42 14.12 -1.03
N ASP A 19 -6.36 13.39 -1.65
CA ASP A 19 -6.94 12.21 -1.03
C ASP A 19 -5.82 11.17 -0.72
N PRO A 20 -5.73 10.64 0.51
CA PRO A 20 -4.63 9.78 0.94
C PRO A 20 -4.50 8.51 0.10
N VAL A 21 -5.62 8.03 -0.47
CA VAL A 21 -5.67 6.89 -1.39
C VAL A 21 -5.06 7.27 -2.73
N GLN A 22 -5.37 8.45 -3.28
CA GLN A 22 -4.77 8.90 -4.53
C GLN A 22 -3.26 9.09 -4.43
N SER A 23 -2.78 9.72 -3.35
CA SER A 23 -1.34 9.85 -3.08
C SER A 23 -0.67 8.48 -2.97
N ALA A 24 -1.26 7.54 -2.23
CA ALA A 24 -0.74 6.18 -2.12
C ALA A 24 -0.65 5.46 -3.47
N HIS A 25 -1.65 5.63 -4.36
CA HIS A 25 -1.60 5.04 -5.71
C HIS A 25 -0.47 5.61 -6.57
N LYS A 26 -0.20 6.91 -6.49
CA LYS A 26 0.93 7.54 -7.19
C LYS A 26 2.26 6.99 -6.70
N ILE A 27 2.44 6.94 -5.38
CA ILE A 27 3.65 6.38 -4.76
C ILE A 27 3.81 4.91 -5.13
N TRP A 28 2.73 4.13 -5.06
CA TRP A 28 2.76 2.71 -5.42
C TRP A 28 3.19 2.46 -6.85
N ALA A 29 2.71 3.25 -7.82
CA ALA A 29 3.15 3.12 -9.21
C ALA A 29 4.66 3.32 -9.38
N ILE A 30 5.28 4.18 -8.57
CA ILE A 30 6.73 4.39 -8.56
C ILE A 30 7.42 3.21 -7.86
N VAL A 31 6.94 2.83 -6.67
CA VAL A 31 7.46 1.71 -5.88
C VAL A 31 7.39 0.38 -6.65
N GLN A 32 6.35 0.12 -7.45
CA GLN A 32 6.24 -1.07 -8.29
C GLN A 32 7.36 -1.15 -9.32
N ARG A 33 7.71 -0.02 -9.95
CA ARG A 33 8.81 0.02 -10.92
C ARG A 33 10.14 -0.25 -10.22
N ASP A 34 10.40 0.43 -9.10
CA ASP A 34 11.62 0.25 -8.32
C ASP A 34 11.75 -1.18 -7.78
N LEU A 35 10.65 -1.80 -7.34
CA LEU A 35 10.62 -3.21 -6.93
C LEU A 35 10.96 -4.14 -8.09
N GLY A 36 10.47 -3.84 -9.30
CA GLY A 36 10.83 -4.56 -10.52
C GLY A 36 12.33 -4.53 -10.81
N TYR A 37 12.98 -3.38 -10.58
CA TYR A 37 14.43 -3.23 -10.72
C TYR A 37 15.22 -3.90 -9.59
N ALA A 38 14.76 -3.77 -8.34
CA ALA A 38 15.47 -4.26 -7.16
C ALA A 38 15.36 -5.79 -6.98
N LEU A 39 14.19 -6.37 -7.24
CA LEU A 39 13.92 -7.81 -7.05
C LEU A 39 14.08 -8.61 -8.35
N GLY A 40 14.03 -7.95 -9.50
CA GLY A 40 13.92 -8.56 -10.82
C GLY A 40 12.47 -8.76 -11.25
N GLN A 41 12.20 -8.52 -12.55
CA GLN A 41 10.84 -8.50 -13.10
C GLN A 41 10.02 -9.77 -12.83
N ASN A 42 10.64 -10.95 -12.86
CA ASN A 42 9.95 -12.23 -12.64
C ASN A 42 9.51 -12.41 -11.17
N VAL A 43 10.36 -12.00 -10.23
CA VAL A 43 10.03 -12.02 -8.79
C VAL A 43 8.95 -11.00 -8.50
N HIS A 44 9.07 -9.78 -9.04
CA HIS A 44 8.04 -8.75 -8.89
C HIS A 44 6.67 -9.25 -9.39
N LYS A 45 6.55 -9.71 -10.64
CA LYS A 45 5.28 -10.21 -11.20
C LYS A 45 4.67 -11.38 -10.42
N SER A 46 5.50 -12.19 -9.77
CA SER A 46 5.05 -13.37 -9.03
C SER A 46 4.56 -13.04 -7.62
N TRP A 47 5.09 -11.98 -7.01
CA TRP A 47 4.84 -11.64 -5.60
C TRP A 47 4.32 -10.21 -5.44
N THR A 48 5.22 -9.22 -5.38
CA THR A 48 4.88 -7.84 -5.02
C THR A 48 4.03 -7.11 -6.06
N GLY A 49 4.06 -7.54 -7.32
CA GLY A 49 3.22 -7.02 -8.40
C GLY A 49 1.77 -7.51 -8.36
N ARG A 50 1.46 -8.46 -7.48
CA ARG A 50 0.09 -8.94 -7.22
C ARG A 50 -0.61 -8.19 -6.09
N LEU A 51 0.08 -7.22 -5.48
CA LEU A 51 -0.48 -6.37 -4.45
C LEU A 51 -1.27 -5.22 -5.10
N HIS A 52 -2.45 -4.97 -4.55
CA HIS A 52 -3.29 -3.83 -4.91
C HIS A 52 -3.58 -3.00 -3.66
N ILE A 53 -3.63 -1.68 -3.78
CA ILE A 53 -4.05 -0.84 -2.65
C ILE A 53 -5.55 -1.05 -2.44
N CYS A 54 -5.92 -1.41 -1.21
CA CYS A 54 -7.30 -1.54 -0.78
C CYS A 54 -7.80 -0.27 -0.09
N GLY A 55 -6.91 0.39 0.66
CA GLY A 55 -7.21 1.60 1.39
C GLY A 55 -5.92 2.25 1.86
N ALA A 56 -5.96 3.55 2.03
CA ALA A 56 -4.87 4.31 2.61
C ALA A 56 -5.44 5.47 3.42
N ASP A 57 -4.81 5.73 4.54
CA ASP A 57 -5.10 6.84 5.43
C ASP A 57 -3.81 7.66 5.66
N ALA A 58 -3.89 8.65 6.54
CA ALA A 58 -2.76 9.52 6.86
C ALA A 58 -1.57 8.77 7.50
N TYR A 59 -1.82 7.62 8.13
CA TYR A 59 -0.84 6.87 8.94
C TYR A 59 -0.58 5.46 8.42
N SER A 60 -1.42 4.91 7.55
CA SER A 60 -1.28 3.54 7.07
C SER A 60 -1.72 3.34 5.63
N VAL A 61 -1.16 2.31 5.00
CA VAL A 61 -1.52 1.89 3.64
C VAL A 61 -1.76 0.39 3.66
N THR A 62 -2.99 0.00 3.32
CA THR A 62 -3.42 -1.40 3.28
C THR A 62 -3.34 -1.92 1.86
N PHE A 63 -2.48 -2.92 1.67
CA PHE A 63 -2.42 -3.72 0.45
C PHE A 63 -3.27 -4.98 0.60
N MET A 64 -3.87 -5.40 -0.51
CA MET A 64 -4.46 -6.73 -0.66
C MET A 64 -3.66 -7.58 -1.63
N ALA A 65 -3.28 -8.75 -1.14
CA ALA A 65 -2.80 -9.88 -1.91
C ALA A 65 -3.95 -10.84 -2.25
N PRO A 66 -3.84 -11.65 -3.31
CA PRO A 66 -4.87 -12.60 -3.66
C PRO A 66 -4.92 -13.83 -2.73
N THR A 67 -3.83 -14.16 -2.03
CA THR A 67 -3.77 -15.30 -1.09
C THR A 67 -2.95 -14.97 0.14
N SER A 68 -3.25 -15.61 1.28
CA SER A 68 -2.47 -15.48 2.52
C SER A 68 -1.03 -15.96 2.37
N PHE A 69 -0.78 -16.94 1.49
CA PHE A 69 0.57 -17.40 1.18
C PHE A 69 1.45 -16.30 0.54
N ILE A 70 0.86 -15.46 -0.32
CA ILE A 70 1.58 -14.32 -0.89
C ILE A 70 1.84 -13.25 0.18
N VAL A 71 0.89 -13.03 1.11
CA VAL A 71 1.11 -12.14 2.26
C VAL A 71 2.32 -12.61 3.05
N ASP A 72 2.29 -13.86 3.55
CA ASP A 72 3.38 -14.42 4.35
C ASP A 72 4.73 -14.34 3.63
N LYS A 73 4.76 -14.67 2.34
CA LYS A 73 5.99 -14.60 1.55
C LYS A 73 6.54 -13.19 1.47
N ILE A 74 5.67 -12.19 1.25
CA ILE A 74 6.07 -10.79 1.18
C ILE A 74 6.53 -10.32 2.55
N GLU A 75 5.79 -10.64 3.62
CA GLU A 75 6.15 -10.27 4.99
C GLU A 75 7.52 -10.83 5.41
N ASN A 76 7.81 -12.10 5.09
CA ASN A 76 9.04 -12.76 5.51
C ASN A 76 10.25 -12.48 4.61
N THR A 77 10.04 -12.19 3.31
CA THR A 77 11.15 -12.11 2.34
C THR A 77 11.34 -10.71 1.75
N TYR A 78 10.25 -9.95 1.56
CA TYR A 78 10.27 -8.74 0.75
C TYR A 78 9.79 -7.48 1.50
N ALA A 79 9.34 -7.61 2.75
CA ALA A 79 8.78 -6.51 3.54
C ALA A 79 9.78 -5.38 3.75
N ASP A 80 11.04 -5.70 4.05
CA ASP A 80 12.08 -4.70 4.25
C ASP A 80 12.34 -3.90 2.97
N GLN A 81 12.40 -4.56 1.82
CA GLN A 81 12.60 -3.91 0.53
C GLN A 81 11.39 -3.03 0.17
N LEU A 82 10.18 -3.54 0.38
CA LEU A 82 8.95 -2.79 0.15
C LEU A 82 8.90 -1.53 1.03
N ARG A 83 9.12 -1.68 2.35
CA ARG A 83 9.14 -0.56 3.31
C ARG A 83 10.21 0.47 2.98
N ARG A 84 11.41 0.01 2.62
CA ARG A 84 12.52 0.90 2.27
C ARG A 84 12.21 1.71 1.01
N LEU A 85 11.68 1.07 -0.03
CA LEU A 85 11.31 1.76 -1.27
C LEU A 85 10.12 2.69 -1.07
N TRP A 86 9.14 2.26 -0.27
CA TRP A 86 8.01 3.12 0.09
C TRP A 86 8.48 4.39 0.80
N ASN A 87 9.22 4.27 1.91
CA ASN A 87 9.73 5.42 2.68
C ASN A 87 10.67 6.33 1.88
N LYS A 88 11.30 5.81 0.81
CA LYS A 88 12.13 6.62 -0.08
C LYS A 88 11.29 7.61 -0.92
N HIS A 89 10.07 7.21 -1.28
CA HIS A 89 9.17 8.00 -2.14
C HIS A 89 8.08 8.71 -1.32
N ASP A 90 7.65 8.10 -0.23
CA ASP A 90 6.68 8.60 0.73
C ASP A 90 7.41 9.33 1.88
N VAL A 91 7.65 10.62 1.69
CA VAL A 91 8.34 11.48 2.68
C VAL A 91 7.38 12.06 3.73
N VAL A 92 6.27 11.38 3.99
CA VAL A 92 5.25 11.80 4.96
C VAL A 92 5.75 11.54 6.39
N ILE A 93 5.45 12.47 7.30
CA ILE A 93 5.77 12.37 8.72
C ILE A 93 4.45 12.39 9.51
N PRO A 94 4.14 11.35 10.31
CA PRO A 94 4.91 10.13 10.54
C PRO A 94 4.91 9.17 9.33
N PRO A 95 5.93 8.29 9.18
CA PRO A 95 6.00 7.36 8.07
C PRO A 95 4.81 6.40 8.10
N ARG A 96 4.15 6.23 6.95
CA ARG A 96 2.96 5.39 6.86
C ARG A 96 3.30 3.92 7.11
N ARG A 97 2.52 3.28 7.97
CA ARG A 97 2.62 1.84 8.22
C ARG A 97 2.05 1.08 7.02
N ILE A 98 2.88 0.23 6.42
CA ILE A 98 2.43 -0.72 5.40
C ILE A 98 1.78 -1.92 6.08
N ILE A 99 0.53 -2.20 5.70
CA ILE A 99 -0.26 -3.34 6.14
C ILE A 99 -0.55 -4.19 4.90
N ILE A 100 -0.33 -5.50 4.97
CA ILE A 100 -0.59 -6.42 3.85
C ILE A 100 -1.62 -7.44 4.32
N ASN A 101 -2.79 -7.43 3.69
CA ASN A 101 -3.87 -8.37 3.93
C ASN A 101 -4.10 -9.22 2.68
N HIS A 102 -4.98 -10.21 2.78
CA HIS A 102 -5.46 -10.97 1.63
C HIS A 102 -6.99 -10.86 1.51
N SER A 103 -7.52 -11.03 0.31
CA SER A 103 -8.96 -10.88 -0.02
C SER A 103 -9.91 -11.88 0.66
N GLY A 104 -9.40 -12.73 1.57
CA GLY A 104 -10.17 -13.64 2.42
C GLY A 104 -10.20 -13.24 3.90
N GLN A 105 -9.45 -12.20 4.29
CA GLN A 105 -9.38 -11.75 5.67
C GLN A 105 -10.53 -10.76 5.93
N ARG A 106 -11.58 -11.22 6.61
CA ARG A 106 -12.58 -10.32 7.20
C ARG A 106 -11.88 -9.50 8.29
N PRO A 107 -12.02 -8.16 8.35
CA PRO A 107 -11.57 -7.42 9.52
C PRO A 107 -12.32 -7.97 10.74
N ALA A 108 -11.58 -8.31 11.79
CA ALA A 108 -12.13 -8.76 13.07
C ALA A 108 -12.81 -7.61 13.80
#